data_AF-A0A395II95-F1
#
_entry.id   AF-A0A395II95-F1
#
_cell.length_a   1.000
_cell.length_b   1.000
_cell.length_c   1.000
_cell.angle_alpha   90.00
_cell.angle_beta   90.00
_cell.angle_gamma   90.00
#
_symmetry.space_group_name_H-M   'P 1'
#
loop_
_entity.id
_entity.type
_entity.pdbx_description
1 polymer ?
#
loop_
_entity_poly.entity_id
_entity_poly.type
_entity_poly.pdbx_seq_one_letter_code
_entity_poly.pdbx_strand_id
1 'polypeptide(L)'
;MPTPLDRALSSKNAVLAFTGIVTAAAAWSIWGTDLFPKEEDPTGDPATWSREELRRWLAARDLHPQNKDTREQLLERVKANLRVPRKS
;
A
#
# COMPACT_ATOMS: atom_id res chain seq x y z
N MET A 1 20.06 -25.53 41.22
CA MET A 1 20.36 -26.16 39.92
C MET A 1 19.64 -25.35 38.85
N PRO A 2 20.34 -24.77 37.86
CA PRO A 2 19.67 -24.02 36.81
C PRO A 2 18.85 -24.97 35.94
N THR A 3 17.59 -24.64 35.71
CA THR A 3 16.68 -25.45 34.89
C THR A 3 17.00 -25.28 33.40
N PRO A 4 16.54 -26.19 32.52
CA PRO A 4 16.68 -26.02 31.07
C PRO A 4 16.08 -24.69 30.57
N LEU A 5 15.02 -24.21 31.23
CA LEU A 5 14.40 -22.92 30.96
C LEU A 5 15.34 -21.74 31.30
N ASP A 6 16.03 -21.81 32.44
CA ASP A 6 17.03 -20.78 32.84
C ASP A 6 18.23 -20.73 31.89
N ARG A 7 18.66 -21.88 31.36
CA ARG A 7 19.72 -21.94 30.35
C ARG A 7 19.28 -21.36 29.02
N ALA A 8 18.04 -21.60 28.60
CA ALA A 8 17.49 -21.02 27.38
C ALA A 8 17.40 -19.49 27.50
N LEU A 9 16.92 -18.99 28.64
CA LEU A 9 16.80 -17.55 28.94
C LEU A 9 18.15 -16.83 29.09
N SER A 10 19.19 -17.53 29.57
CA SER A 10 20.56 -17.00 29.70
C SER A 10 21.39 -17.16 28.42
N SER A 11 20.88 -17.84 27.39
CA SER A 11 21.68 -18.16 26.22
C SER A 11 21.88 -16.95 25.29
N LYS A 12 23.12 -16.46 25.23
CA LYS A 12 23.53 -15.41 24.29
C LYS A 12 23.19 -15.76 22.83
N ASN A 13 23.24 -17.04 22.48
CA ASN A 13 22.91 -17.53 21.14
C ASN A 13 21.42 -17.38 20.81
N ALA A 14 20.51 -17.58 21.76
CA ALA A 14 19.08 -17.36 21.51
C ALA A 14 18.78 -15.87 21.32
N VAL A 15 19.43 -14.99 22.09
CA VAL A 15 19.30 -13.54 21.91
C VAL A 15 19.82 -13.11 20.53
N LEU A 16 20.97 -13.62 20.09
CA LEU A 16 21.52 -13.34 18.75
C LEU A 16 20.63 -13.88 17.63
N ALA A 17 20.08 -15.09 17.78
CA ALA A 17 19.16 -15.65 16.79
C ALA A 17 17.85 -14.85 16.69
N PHE A 18 17.25 -14.50 17.84
CA PHE A 18 16.04 -13.70 17.90
C PHE A 18 16.25 -12.31 17.30
N THR A 19 17.31 -11.61 17.72
CA THR A 19 17.65 -10.29 17.17
C THR A 19 17.91 -10.35 15.67
N GLY A 20 18.65 -11.36 15.18
CA GLY A 20 18.86 -11.58 13.75
C GLY A 20 17.55 -11.74 12.96
N ILE A 21 16.61 -12.53 13.47
CA ILE A 21 15.29 -12.71 12.83
C ILE A 21 14.50 -11.41 12.82
N VAL A 22 14.43 -10.70 13.96
CA VAL A 22 13.70 -9.43 14.06
C VAL A 22 14.29 -8.37 13.14
N THR A 23 15.62 -8.25 13.08
CA THR A 23 16.30 -7.31 12.17
C THR A 23 16.06 -7.66 10.71
N ALA A 24 16.08 -8.94 10.33
CA ALA A 24 15.76 -9.37 8.98
C ALA A 24 14.30 -9.06 8.60
N ALA A 25 13.35 -9.32 9.50
CA ALA A 25 11.93 -8.99 9.29
C ALA A 25 11.71 -7.48 9.17
N ALA A 26 12.38 -6.68 10.01
CA ALA A 26 12.33 -5.23 9.95
C ALA A 26 12.90 -4.69 8.62
N ALA A 27 14.08 -5.17 8.21
CA ALA A 27 14.66 -4.80 6.92
C ALA A 27 13.74 -5.18 5.74
N TRP A 28 13.11 -6.36 5.79
CA TRP A 28 12.13 -6.79 4.80
C TRP A 28 10.86 -5.93 4.82
N SER A 29 10.41 -5.43 5.98
CA SER A 29 9.25 -4.53 6.03
C SER A 29 9.52 -3.16 5.37
N ILE A 30 10.78 -2.72 5.33
CA ILE A 30 11.18 -1.44 4.73
C ILE A 30 11.36 -1.57 3.21
N TRP A 31 11.96 -2.69 2.75
CA TRP A 31 12.32 -2.88 1.34
C TRP A 31 11.41 -3.83 0.55
N GLY A 32 10.64 -4.68 1.23
CA GLY A 32 10.07 -5.89 0.66
C GLY A 32 8.79 -5.72 -0.15
N THR A 33 7.86 -4.83 0.21
CA THR A 33 6.59 -4.66 -0.53
C THR A 33 5.88 -3.35 -0.20
N ASP A 34 5.01 -2.87 -1.10
CA ASP A 34 3.81 -2.11 -0.71
C ASP A 34 3.00 -3.05 0.21
N LEU A 35 3.13 -2.91 1.53
CA LEU A 35 2.45 -3.74 2.56
C LEU A 35 0.93 -3.87 2.37
N PHE A 36 0.37 -2.93 1.61
CA PHE A 36 -1.00 -2.95 1.14
C PHE A 36 -0.95 -2.92 -0.39
N PRO A 37 -1.29 -4.03 -1.08
CA PRO A 37 -1.45 -3.99 -2.53
C PRO A 37 -2.39 -2.83 -2.86
N LYS A 38 -1.93 -1.88 -3.68
CA LYS A 38 -2.82 -0.84 -4.18
C LYS A 38 -3.93 -1.54 -4.95
N GLU A 39 -5.18 -1.33 -4.53
CA GLU A 39 -6.35 -1.84 -5.27
C GLU A 39 -6.21 -1.47 -6.73
N GLU A 40 -6.41 -2.45 -7.61
CA GLU A 40 -6.30 -2.25 -9.06
C GLU A 40 -7.24 -1.12 -9.51
N ASP A 41 -6.81 -0.36 -10.52
CA ASP A 41 -7.63 0.70 -11.08
C ASP A 41 -8.96 0.12 -11.57
N PRO A 42 -10.09 0.82 -11.34
CA PRO A 42 -11.38 0.38 -11.84
C PRO A 42 -11.35 0.31 -13.38
N THR A 43 -11.91 -0.77 -13.93
CA THR A 43 -11.97 -1.02 -15.37
C THR A 43 -13.39 -0.81 -15.91
N GLY A 44 -13.54 -0.58 -17.21
CA GLY A 44 -14.85 -0.37 -17.85
C GLY A 44 -15.32 1.08 -17.91
N ASP A 45 -16.64 1.29 -17.81
CA ASP A 45 -17.27 2.62 -17.93
C ASP A 45 -17.11 3.44 -16.62
N PRO A 46 -16.47 4.63 -16.67
CA PRO A 46 -16.36 5.52 -15.51
C PRO A 46 -17.68 5.87 -14.83
N ALA A 47 -18.81 5.82 -15.55
CA ALA A 47 -20.12 6.18 -14.99
C ALA A 47 -20.62 5.17 -13.94
N THR A 48 -20.13 3.92 -13.98
CA THR A 48 -20.50 2.87 -13.02
C THR A 48 -19.61 2.85 -11.79
N TRP A 49 -18.52 3.62 -11.78
CA TRP A 49 -17.59 3.67 -10.65
C TRP A 49 -18.16 4.47 -9.47
N SER A 50 -17.81 4.03 -8.27
CA SER A 50 -18.05 4.75 -7.02
C SER A 50 -17.24 6.04 -6.96
N ARG A 51 -17.62 6.94 -6.04
CA ARG A 51 -16.92 8.21 -5.83
C ARG A 51 -15.45 7.97 -5.42
N GLU A 52 -15.24 6.96 -4.59
CA GLU A 52 -13.94 6.55 -4.08
C GLU A 52 -13.04 6.01 -5.20
N GLU A 53 -13.59 5.21 -6.11
CA GLU A 53 -12.90 4.70 -7.29
C GLU A 53 -12.52 5.83 -8.26
N LEU A 54 -13.43 6.77 -8.53
CA LEU A 54 -13.12 7.96 -9.35
C LEU A 54 -11.99 8.78 -8.73
N ARG A 55 -12.03 8.98 -7.41
CA ARG A 55 -10.97 9.68 -6.66
C ARG A 55 -9.65 8.92 -6.73
N ARG A 56 -9.68 7.60 -6.56
CA ARG A 56 -8.48 6.74 -6.61
C ARG A 56 -7.85 6.76 -7.99
N TRP A 57 -8.65 6.61 -9.05
CA TRP A 57 -8.19 6.64 -10.43
C TRP A 57 -7.48 7.96 -10.78
N LEU A 58 -8.05 9.09 -10.31
CA LEU A 58 -7.43 10.41 -10.47
C LEU A 58 -6.14 10.54 -9.64
N ALA A 59 -6.14 10.07 -8.39
CA ALA A 59 -4.97 10.12 -7.52
C ALA A 59 -3.80 9.27 -8.05
N ALA A 60 -4.08 8.08 -8.59
CA ALA A 60 -3.09 7.20 -9.23
C ALA A 60 -2.42 7.83 -10.47
N ARG A 61 -3.02 8.89 -11.03
CA ARG A 61 -2.52 9.63 -12.20
C ARG A 61 -2.00 11.02 -11.87
N ASP A 62 -1.77 11.32 -10.58
CA ASP A 62 -1.32 12.63 -10.09
C ASP A 62 -2.26 13.79 -10.43
N LEU A 63 -3.57 13.52 -10.53
CA LEU A 63 -4.59 14.53 -10.83
C LEU A 63 -5.20 15.17 -9.57
N HIS A 64 -4.66 14.89 -8.38
CA HIS A 64 -4.97 15.54 -7.09
C HIS A 64 -6.47 15.90 -6.88
N PRO A 65 -7.36 14.91 -6.80
CA PRO A 65 -8.78 15.16 -6.53
C PRO A 65 -9.00 15.70 -5.12
N GLN A 66 -9.92 16.66 -4.97
CA GLN A 66 -10.21 17.27 -3.67
C GLN A 66 -11.27 16.45 -2.92
N ASN A 67 -11.21 16.42 -1.59
CA ASN A 67 -12.21 15.73 -0.77
C ASN A 67 -13.62 16.35 -0.88
N LYS A 68 -13.70 17.59 -1.39
CA LYS A 68 -14.94 18.34 -1.57
C LYS A 68 -15.59 18.07 -2.93
N ASP A 69 -14.86 17.45 -3.86
CA ASP A 69 -15.35 17.21 -5.21
C ASP A 69 -16.54 16.25 -5.16
N THR A 70 -17.61 16.60 -5.88
CA THR A 70 -18.78 15.73 -6.04
C THR A 70 -18.44 14.58 -7.00
N ARG A 71 -19.25 13.52 -6.97
CA ARG A 71 -19.05 12.37 -7.86
C ARG A 71 -19.08 12.79 -9.33
N GLU A 72 -19.98 13.71 -9.67
CA GLU A 72 -20.16 14.23 -11.03
C GLU A 72 -18.94 15.03 -11.48
N GLN A 73 -18.40 15.89 -10.62
CA GLN A 73 -17.16 16.63 -10.91
C GLN A 73 -15.97 15.69 -11.11
N LEU A 74 -15.84 14.66 -10.26
CA LEU A 74 -14.79 13.65 -10.42
C LEU A 74 -14.98 12.88 -11.75
N LEU A 75 -16.21 12.50 -12.08
CA LEU A 75 -16.54 11.79 -13.32
C LEU A 75 -16.18 12.60 -14.57
N GLU A 76 -16.49 13.90 -14.59
CA GLU A 76 -16.12 14.78 -15.70
C GLU A 76 -14.61 14.85 -15.88
N ARG A 77 -13.86 14.97 -14.77
CA ARG A 77 -12.39 14.98 -14.79
C ARG A 77 -11.81 13.66 -15.28
N VAL A 78 -12.38 12.54 -14.85
CA VAL A 78 -11.99 11.20 -15.33
C VAL A 78 -12.24 11.09 -16.82
N LYS A 79 -13.44 11.45 -17.31
CA LYS A 79 -13.78 11.44 -18.74
C LYS A 79 -12.87 12.35 -19.57
N ALA A 80 -12.49 13.51 -19.05
CA ALA A 80 -11.56 14.42 -19.71
C ALA A 80 -10.15 13.82 -19.86
N ASN A 81 -9.68 13.06 -18.86
CA ASN A 81 -8.34 12.46 -18.85
C ASN A 81 -8.28 11.07 -19.49
N LEU A 82 -9.42 10.39 -19.68
CA LEU A 82 -9.48 9.07 -20.34
C LEU A 82 -9.04 9.09 -21.80
N ARG A 83 -9.23 10.24 -22.48
CA ARG A 83 -8.98 10.41 -23.91
C ARG A 83 -7.57 10.83 -24.27
N VAL A 84 -6.73 11.14 -23.28
CA VAL A 84 -5.36 11.62 -23.54
C VAL A 84 -4.41 10.43 -23.46
N PRO A 85 -3.95 9.86 -24.60
CA PRO A 85 -2.85 8.91 -24.54
C PRO A 85 -1.63 9.63 -23.94
N ARG A 86 -1.11 9.12 -22.82
CA ARG A 86 0.19 9.60 -22.29
C ARG A 86 1.24 9.28 -23.33
N LYS A 87 1.82 10.32 -23.93
CA LYS A 87 3.08 10.17 -24.67
C LYS A 87 4.13 9.83 -23.60
N SER A 88 4.61 8.59 -23.63
CA SER A 88 5.74 8.14 -22.82
C SER A 88 7.01 8.88 -23.19
#